data_AF-A0A922Z4H3-F1
#
_entry.id   AF-A0A922Z4H3-F1
#
_cell.length_a   1.000
_cell.length_b   1.000
_cell.length_c   1.000
_cell.angle_alpha   90.00
_cell.angle_beta   90.00
_cell.angle_gamma   90.00
#
_symmetry.space_group_name_H-M   'P 1'
#
loop_
_entity.id
_entity.type
_entity.pdbx_description
1 polymer ?
#
loop_
_entity_poly.entity_id
_entity_poly.type
_entity_poly.pdbx_seq_one_letter_code
_entity_poly.pdbx_strand_id
1 'polypeptide(L)'
;MRAIPEALADHLAQGATTLCRCWSLTRRDGLVLGFTDHDGPLVFDGVTFAATTGLEAAETSAELGFAIGGGDVSGALAASGLNEADLARGLYDDARVTVWLVNWADPAQRLRLDTGFVGEVRRSDGAFTAEVRGLAKAFDEEQGQLYLRSCSADLGDARCGVALAPAEAVVTTTDGRLSLTAAALAAFADGYLTGGRLVFTGGSAIGFATEVKRHTATGTDAALELWQAPPAAIT
;
A
#
# COMPACT_ATOMS: atom_id res chain seq x y z
N MET A 1 -5.58 29.60 1.06
CA MET A 1 -6.82 29.65 1.86
C MET A 1 -7.78 28.61 1.28
N ARG A 2 -8.35 27.71 2.09
CA ARG A 2 -9.29 26.68 1.60
C ARG A 2 -10.67 27.31 1.42
N ALA A 3 -11.36 26.97 0.35
CA ALA A 3 -12.75 27.37 0.14
C ALA A 3 -13.66 26.48 1.00
N ILE A 4 -14.38 27.09 1.95
CA ILE A 4 -15.34 26.38 2.81
C ILE A 4 -16.72 26.47 2.15
N PRO A 5 -17.43 25.35 1.95
CA PRO A 5 -18.81 25.39 1.46
C PRO A 5 -19.70 26.25 2.35
N GLU A 6 -20.59 27.05 1.75
CA GLU A 6 -21.43 28.02 2.46
C GLU A 6 -22.21 27.39 3.63
N ALA A 7 -22.90 26.27 3.39
CA ALA A 7 -23.65 25.57 4.43
C ALA A 7 -22.76 25.10 5.62
N LEU A 8 -21.51 24.71 5.34
CA LEU A 8 -20.56 24.34 6.40
C LEU A 8 -20.01 25.57 7.11
N ALA A 9 -19.80 26.69 6.40
CA ALA A 9 -19.37 27.94 6.99
C ALA A 9 -20.43 28.50 7.95
N ASP A 10 -21.71 28.44 7.55
CA ASP A 10 -22.84 28.84 8.39
C ASP A 10 -22.94 27.97 9.64
N HIS A 11 -22.71 26.65 9.50
CA HIS A 11 -22.66 25.73 10.64
C HIS A 11 -21.50 26.01 11.59
N LEU A 12 -20.31 26.26 11.04
CA LEU A 12 -19.11 26.64 11.80
C LEU A 12 -19.29 27.95 12.57
N ALA A 13 -20.13 28.86 12.10
CA ALA A 13 -20.43 30.12 12.77
C ALA A 13 -21.41 29.99 13.95
N GLN A 14 -22.03 28.81 14.15
CA GLN A 14 -22.94 28.55 15.26
C GLN A 14 -22.18 28.38 16.58
N GLY A 15 -22.86 28.64 17.71
CA GLY A 15 -22.28 28.46 19.05
C GLY A 15 -22.13 27.00 19.48
N ALA A 16 -22.77 26.06 18.79
CA ALA A 16 -22.67 24.62 19.02
C ALA A 16 -22.59 23.90 17.68
N THR A 17 -21.55 23.08 17.50
CA THR A 17 -21.29 22.38 16.24
C THR A 17 -21.38 20.87 16.41
N THR A 18 -21.82 20.20 15.35
CA THR A 18 -21.93 18.74 15.24
C THR A 18 -20.86 18.19 14.30
N LEU A 19 -19.60 18.56 14.53
CA LEU A 19 -18.49 18.21 13.65
C LEU A 19 -17.77 16.95 14.13
N CYS A 20 -17.31 16.16 13.18
CA CYS A 20 -16.46 14.99 13.35
C CYS A 20 -15.41 14.96 12.24
N ARG A 21 -14.39 14.11 12.40
CA ARG A 21 -13.41 13.83 11.36
C ARG A 21 -13.72 12.47 10.73
N CYS A 22 -13.54 12.42 9.42
CA CYS A 22 -13.64 11.18 8.66
C CYS A 22 -12.36 10.97 7.84
N TRP A 23 -11.89 9.74 7.81
CA TRP A 23 -10.70 9.34 7.06
C TRP A 23 -11.07 8.25 6.06
N SER A 24 -10.63 8.40 4.83
CA SER A 24 -10.69 7.33 3.83
C SER A 24 -9.28 6.90 3.46
N LEU A 25 -9.02 5.60 3.52
CA LEU A 25 -7.80 4.97 3.02
C LEU A 25 -8.14 4.22 1.73
N THR A 26 -7.47 4.57 0.63
CA THR A 26 -7.64 3.92 -0.68
C THR A 26 -6.38 3.19 -1.07
N ARG A 27 -6.45 1.87 -1.20
CA ARG A 27 -5.35 1.01 -1.66
C ARG A 27 -5.19 1.08 -3.17
N ARG A 28 -4.02 0.66 -3.66
CA ARG A 28 -3.70 0.63 -5.11
C ARG A 28 -4.58 -0.36 -5.90
N ASP A 29 -5.14 -1.36 -5.24
CA ASP A 29 -6.09 -2.32 -5.82
C ASP A 29 -7.54 -1.83 -5.82
N GLY A 30 -7.80 -0.61 -5.36
CA GLY A 30 -9.12 0.02 -5.37
C GLY A 30 -9.97 -0.24 -4.13
N LEU A 31 -9.51 -1.02 -3.15
CA LEU A 31 -10.22 -1.15 -1.88
C LEU A 31 -10.19 0.19 -1.14
N VAL A 32 -11.37 0.64 -0.69
CA VAL A 32 -11.52 1.85 0.12
C VAL A 32 -12.05 1.48 1.51
N LEU A 33 -11.33 1.92 2.53
CA LEU A 33 -11.73 1.79 3.94
C LEU A 33 -12.08 3.18 4.47
N GLY A 34 -13.18 3.29 5.21
CA GLY A 34 -13.65 4.53 5.83
C GLY A 34 -13.70 4.43 7.34
N PHE A 35 -13.28 5.49 8.03
CA PHE A 35 -13.24 5.57 9.49
C PHE A 35 -13.73 6.95 9.98
N THR A 36 -14.34 7.00 11.15
CA THR A 36 -14.81 8.25 11.76
C THR A 36 -14.55 8.27 13.27
N ASP A 37 -14.33 9.47 13.82
CA ASP A 37 -14.25 9.70 15.28
C ASP A 37 -15.62 9.97 15.91
N HIS A 38 -16.68 9.96 15.09
CA HIS A 38 -18.06 9.93 15.55
C HIS A 38 -18.42 8.54 16.10
N ASP A 39 -19.36 8.49 17.03
CA ASP A 39 -19.85 7.26 17.67
C ASP A 39 -20.83 6.45 16.80
N GLY A 40 -21.27 7.00 15.67
CA GLY A 40 -22.10 6.34 14.67
C GLY A 40 -21.43 6.27 13.28
N PRO A 41 -21.79 5.26 12.46
CA PRO A 41 -21.29 5.18 11.09
C PRO A 41 -21.85 6.32 10.24
N LEU A 42 -21.02 6.86 9.34
CA LEU A 42 -21.40 7.88 8.38
C LEU A 42 -21.22 7.35 6.96
N VAL A 43 -22.03 7.82 6.00
CA VAL A 43 -21.95 7.37 4.61
C VAL A 43 -21.94 8.58 3.67
N PHE A 44 -20.92 8.68 2.84
CA PHE A 44 -20.84 9.64 1.75
C PHE A 44 -19.83 9.18 0.69
N ASP A 45 -19.98 9.69 -0.53
CA ASP A 45 -19.10 9.37 -1.68
C ASP A 45 -18.94 7.85 -1.95
N GLY A 46 -19.98 7.06 -1.64
CA GLY A 46 -19.98 5.60 -1.81
C GLY A 46 -19.16 4.83 -0.76
N VAL A 47 -18.68 5.50 0.29
CA VAL A 47 -17.88 4.92 1.36
C VAL A 47 -18.65 4.94 2.67
N THR A 48 -18.62 3.82 3.39
CA THR A 48 -19.09 3.75 4.78
C THR A 48 -17.92 4.02 5.71
N PHE A 49 -18.02 5.10 6.48
CA PHE A 49 -17.07 5.47 7.52
C PHE A 49 -17.52 4.84 8.83
N ALA A 50 -16.85 3.77 9.24
CA ALA A 50 -17.21 3.03 10.43
C ALA A 50 -16.71 3.72 11.70
N ALA A 51 -17.57 3.79 12.73
CA ALA A 51 -17.25 4.21 14.08
C ALA A 51 -16.42 3.14 14.81
N THR A 52 -15.26 2.84 14.26
CA THR A 52 -14.31 1.89 14.83
C THR A 52 -13.26 2.69 15.58
N THR A 53 -12.78 2.19 16.72
CA THR A 53 -11.75 2.79 17.59
C THR A 53 -10.35 2.78 16.96
N GLY A 54 -10.27 3.09 15.68
CA GLY A 54 -9.14 2.77 14.83
C GLY A 54 -8.72 3.93 13.96
N LEU A 55 -9.00 5.17 14.34
CA LEU A 55 -8.33 6.32 13.76
C LEU A 55 -8.47 7.51 14.69
N GLU A 56 -7.58 7.57 15.68
CA GLU A 56 -7.33 8.80 16.43
C GLU A 56 -6.23 9.58 15.71
N ALA A 57 -6.48 10.86 15.43
CA ALA A 57 -5.44 11.74 14.91
C ALA A 57 -4.43 12.03 16.02
N ALA A 58 -3.27 11.37 15.97
CA ALA A 58 -2.11 11.88 16.69
C ALA A 58 -1.67 13.18 15.98
N GLU A 59 -1.50 14.23 16.78
CA GLU A 59 -1.07 15.60 16.44
C GLU A 59 -0.66 15.84 14.97
N THR A 60 -1.47 16.60 14.24
CA THR A 60 -1.14 17.07 12.88
C THR A 60 -0.19 18.26 12.99
N SER A 61 1.12 18.03 12.87
CA SER A 61 2.09 19.10 12.66
C SER A 61 2.23 19.38 11.16
N ALA A 62 1.64 20.46 10.66
CA ALA A 62 1.95 20.94 9.31
C ALA A 62 3.22 21.80 9.40
N GLU A 63 4.38 21.25 9.04
CA GLU A 63 5.60 22.05 8.90
C GLU A 63 5.63 22.73 7.54
N LEU A 64 5.68 24.06 7.54
CA LEU A 64 5.82 24.85 6.30
C LEU A 64 7.28 24.79 5.83
N GLY A 65 7.61 23.81 4.99
CA GLY A 65 8.91 23.74 4.33
C GLY A 65 9.16 22.43 3.59
N PHE A 66 9.86 22.50 2.46
CA PHE A 66 10.46 21.32 1.82
C PHE A 66 11.71 20.91 2.62
N ALA A 67 11.52 20.30 3.79
CA ALA A 67 12.63 19.89 4.63
C ALA A 67 13.50 18.85 3.91
N ILE A 68 14.81 19.12 3.86
CA ILE A 68 15.81 18.28 3.20
C ILE A 68 15.91 16.96 3.97
N GLY A 69 15.35 15.88 3.42
CA GLY A 69 15.54 14.51 3.92
C GLY A 69 14.44 13.95 4.83
N GLY A 70 13.33 14.65 5.01
CA GLY A 70 12.16 14.16 5.72
C GLY A 70 10.91 14.73 5.09
N GLY A 71 10.28 13.97 4.20
CA GLY A 71 9.06 14.40 3.52
C GLY A 71 7.99 14.85 4.52
N ASP A 72 7.25 15.91 4.15
CA ASP A 72 6.19 16.54 4.95
C ASP A 72 5.30 15.48 5.65
N VAL A 73 5.47 15.32 6.96
CA VAL A 73 4.68 14.38 7.77
C VAL A 73 3.46 15.12 8.30
N SER A 74 2.29 14.84 7.72
CA SER A 74 1.05 15.51 8.14
C SER A 74 0.43 14.91 9.41
N GLY A 75 0.98 13.80 9.92
CA GLY A 75 0.61 13.22 11.22
C GLY A 75 0.80 11.71 11.26
N ALA A 76 0.24 11.08 12.30
CA ALA A 76 0.21 9.63 12.45
C ALA A 76 -1.21 9.11 12.69
N LEU A 77 -1.53 7.95 12.13
CA LEU A 77 -2.84 7.30 12.21
C LEU A 77 -2.72 6.00 12.98
N ALA A 78 -3.41 5.89 14.12
CA ALA A 78 -3.52 4.65 14.87
C ALA A 78 -4.76 3.88 14.40
N ALA A 79 -4.58 2.72 13.76
CA ALA A 79 -5.70 1.94 13.22
C ALA A 79 -5.89 0.54 13.81
N SER A 80 -7.09 0.32 14.36
CA SER A 80 -7.66 -0.99 14.68
C SER A 80 -8.66 -1.36 13.58
N GLY A 81 -8.52 -2.55 13.00
CA GLY A 81 -9.36 -3.03 11.89
C GLY A 81 -8.65 -3.13 10.53
N LEU A 82 -7.40 -2.68 10.40
CA LEU A 82 -6.57 -3.05 9.25
C LEU A 82 -6.19 -4.53 9.35
N ASN A 83 -6.37 -5.27 8.25
CA ASN A 83 -6.00 -6.68 8.20
C ASN A 83 -4.46 -6.82 8.23
N GLU A 84 -3.94 -7.50 9.25
CA GLU A 84 -2.49 -7.69 9.43
C GLU A 84 -1.84 -8.47 8.29
N ALA A 85 -2.53 -9.47 7.73
CA ALA A 85 -2.02 -10.24 6.60
C ALA A 85 -1.89 -9.35 5.35
N ASP A 86 -2.83 -8.43 5.14
CA ASP A 86 -2.76 -7.48 4.03
C ASP A 86 -1.66 -6.43 4.22
N LEU A 87 -1.44 -6.01 5.47
CA LEU A 87 -0.34 -5.11 5.82
C LEU A 87 1.02 -5.78 5.61
N ALA A 88 1.18 -7.05 6.03
CA ALA A 88 2.38 -7.81 5.76
C ALA A 88 2.64 -7.96 4.25
N ARG A 89 1.58 -7.97 3.43
CA ARG A 89 1.65 -8.01 1.96
C ARG A 89 2.00 -6.67 1.30
N GLY A 90 2.19 -5.61 2.08
CA GLY A 90 2.46 -4.28 1.52
C GLY A 90 1.26 -3.70 0.77
N LEU A 91 0.05 -4.22 0.97
CA LEU A 91 -1.13 -3.77 0.22
C LEU A 91 -1.57 -2.35 0.61
N TYR A 92 -1.12 -1.87 1.76
CA TYR A 92 -1.31 -0.50 2.22
C TYR A 92 -0.13 0.42 1.87
N ASP A 93 0.93 -0.09 1.23
CA ASP A 93 2.09 0.71 0.84
C ASP A 93 1.64 1.77 -0.17
N ASP A 94 1.93 3.03 0.16
CA ASP A 94 1.52 4.19 -0.64
C ASP A 94 -0.01 4.28 -0.85
N ALA A 95 -0.79 3.69 0.06
CA ALA A 95 -2.23 3.88 0.06
C ALA A 95 -2.56 5.36 0.30
N ARG A 96 -3.54 5.88 -0.43
CA ARG A 96 -3.95 7.28 -0.32
C ARG A 96 -4.83 7.46 0.90
N VAL A 97 -4.47 8.43 1.74
CA VAL A 97 -5.28 8.86 2.88
C VAL A 97 -5.92 10.20 2.54
N THR A 98 -7.23 10.32 2.78
CA THR A 98 -7.93 11.61 2.71
C THR A 98 -8.62 11.89 4.03
N VAL A 99 -8.43 13.10 4.56
CA VAL A 99 -9.03 13.56 5.81
C VAL A 99 -10.13 14.57 5.51
N TRP A 100 -11.27 14.43 6.19
CA TRP A 100 -12.44 15.28 6.06
C TRP A 100 -12.84 15.84 7.42
N LEU A 101 -13.36 17.07 7.40
CA LEU A 101 -14.22 17.61 8.45
C LEU A 101 -15.66 17.43 7.98
N VAL A 102 -16.49 16.79 8.78
CA VAL A 102 -17.86 16.41 8.40
C VAL A 102 -18.81 16.83 9.50
N ASN A 103 -19.93 17.46 9.15
CA ASN A 103 -21.05 17.57 10.05
C ASN A 103 -21.74 16.20 10.14
N TRP A 104 -21.67 15.52 11.29
CA TRP A 104 -22.28 14.20 11.45
C TRP A 104 -23.81 14.24 11.37
N ALA A 105 -24.44 15.38 11.64
CA ALA A 105 -25.89 15.56 11.51
C ALA A 105 -26.33 15.73 10.05
N ASP A 106 -25.44 16.22 9.18
CA ASP A 106 -25.67 16.36 7.74
C ASP A 106 -24.34 16.18 6.96
N PRO A 107 -23.99 14.95 6.54
CA PRO A 107 -22.73 14.66 5.86
C PRO A 107 -22.53 15.37 4.50
N ALA A 108 -23.56 16.01 3.96
CA ALA A 108 -23.41 16.89 2.80
C ALA A 108 -22.55 18.12 3.14
N GLN A 109 -22.60 18.57 4.39
CA GLN A 109 -21.77 19.66 4.92
C GLN A 109 -20.42 19.10 5.35
N ARG A 110 -19.50 19.00 4.39
CA ARG A 110 -18.15 18.50 4.62
C ARG A 110 -17.09 19.28 3.85
N LEU A 111 -15.87 19.22 4.36
CA LEU A 111 -14.69 19.81 3.74
C LEU A 111 -13.53 18.84 3.79
N ARG A 112 -12.88 18.62 2.65
CA ARG A 112 -11.62 17.88 2.61
C ARG A 112 -10.51 18.71 3.24
N LEU A 113 -10.01 18.25 4.38
CA LEU A 113 -8.95 18.88 5.14
C LEU A 113 -7.58 18.56 4.57
N ASP A 114 -7.32 17.31 4.18
CA ASP A 114 -5.99 16.95 3.69
C ASP A 114 -6.01 15.71 2.80
N THR A 115 -4.93 15.51 2.04
CA THR A 115 -4.68 14.30 1.27
C THR A 115 -3.19 13.98 1.29
N GLY A 116 -2.88 12.74 1.64
CA GLY A 116 -1.52 12.24 1.69
C GLY A 116 -1.47 10.77 1.35
N PHE A 117 -0.32 10.17 1.62
CA PHE A 117 -0.04 8.77 1.38
C PHE A 117 0.49 8.12 2.64
N VAL A 118 0.18 6.84 2.83
CA VAL A 118 0.78 6.02 3.88
C VAL A 118 2.29 5.96 3.64
N GLY A 119 3.04 6.40 4.65
CA GLY A 119 4.49 6.33 4.78
C GLY A 119 4.92 5.12 5.61
N GLU A 120 5.84 5.33 6.55
CA GLU A 120 6.28 4.26 7.44
C GLU A 120 5.14 3.77 8.34
N VAL A 121 4.95 2.45 8.41
CA VAL A 121 3.98 1.83 9.32
C VAL A 121 4.74 1.12 10.45
N ARG A 122 4.48 1.55 11.68
CA ARG A 122 5.01 0.94 12.91
C ARG A 122 3.95 0.09 13.59
N ARG A 123 4.39 -0.98 14.23
CA ARG A 123 3.53 -1.92 14.96
C ARG A 123 3.84 -1.81 16.45
N SER A 124 2.81 -1.64 17.26
CA SER A 124 2.91 -1.70 18.73
C SER A 124 1.60 -2.18 19.34
N ASP A 125 1.66 -3.20 20.19
CA ASP A 125 0.55 -3.63 21.05
C ASP A 125 -0.79 -3.90 20.34
N GLY A 126 -0.75 -4.50 19.14
CA GLY A 126 -1.96 -4.81 18.36
C GLY A 126 -2.59 -3.59 17.66
N ALA A 127 -1.95 -2.43 17.75
CA ALA A 127 -2.26 -1.24 16.98
C ALA A 127 -1.19 -0.97 15.92
N PHE A 128 -1.60 -0.35 14.83
CA PHE A 128 -0.73 0.09 13.75
C PHE A 128 -0.70 1.61 13.71
N THR A 129 0.51 2.17 13.71
CA THR A 129 0.71 3.60 13.54
C THR A 129 1.28 3.85 12.15
N ALA A 130 0.51 4.45 11.27
CA ALA A 130 0.95 4.83 9.93
C ALA A 130 1.30 6.32 9.90
N GLU A 131 2.51 6.64 9.47
CA GLU A 131 2.89 7.99 9.07
C GLU A 131 2.08 8.41 7.84
N VAL A 132 1.55 9.63 7.82
CA VAL A 132 0.93 10.20 6.61
C VAL A 132 1.90 11.22 6.02
N ARG A 133 2.36 10.94 4.81
CA ARG A 133 3.21 11.86 4.06
C ARG A 133 2.35 12.70 3.12
N GLY A 134 2.61 14.00 3.08
CA GLY A 134 1.97 14.93 2.18
C GLY A 134 2.29 14.64 0.71
N LEU A 135 1.66 15.40 -0.19
CA LEU A 135 1.89 15.29 -1.63
C LEU A 135 3.35 15.56 -2.04
N ALA A 136 4.09 16.28 -1.20
CA ALA A 136 5.49 16.61 -1.44
C ALA A 136 6.43 15.40 -1.48
N LYS A 137 6.02 14.25 -0.90
CA LYS A 137 6.75 12.97 -0.96
C LYS A 137 7.22 12.63 -2.37
N ALA A 138 6.41 12.91 -3.38
CA ALA A 138 6.73 12.62 -4.77
C ALA A 138 7.96 13.41 -5.29
N PHE A 139 8.29 14.54 -4.68
CA PHE A 139 9.47 15.34 -5.05
C PHE A 139 10.76 14.87 -4.37
N ASP A 140 10.66 14.06 -3.32
CA ASP A 140 11.83 13.48 -2.64
C ASP A 140 12.35 12.23 -3.36
N GLU A 141 11.60 11.71 -4.33
CA GLU A 141 12.04 10.58 -5.15
C GLU A 141 13.10 11.05 -6.15
N GLU A 142 14.29 10.44 -6.09
CA GLU A 142 15.31 10.65 -7.11
C GLU A 142 14.82 10.11 -8.46
N GLN A 143 14.39 11.02 -9.33
CA GLN A 143 13.96 10.70 -10.69
C GLN A 143 15.09 10.96 -11.68
N GLY A 144 15.45 9.96 -12.48
CA GLY A 144 16.51 10.09 -13.47
C GLY A 144 16.94 8.76 -14.08
N GLN A 145 17.91 8.83 -14.99
CA GLN A 145 18.53 7.65 -15.58
C GLN A 145 20.02 7.64 -15.27
N LEU A 146 20.51 6.46 -14.89
CA LEU A 146 21.93 6.20 -14.75
C LEU A 146 22.50 5.68 -16.07
N TYR A 147 23.65 6.22 -16.48
CA TYR A 147 24.42 5.65 -17.58
C TYR A 147 25.22 4.46 -17.06
N LEU A 148 24.70 3.25 -17.27
CA LEU A 148 25.30 2.00 -16.81
C LEU A 148 25.87 1.20 -17.98
N ARG A 149 26.84 0.32 -17.68
CA ARG A 149 27.34 -0.67 -18.65
C ARG A 149 26.30 -1.76 -18.94
N SER A 150 25.47 -2.09 -17.96
CA SER A 150 24.38 -3.06 -18.07
C SER A 150 23.08 -2.38 -18.49
N CYS A 151 22.15 -3.16 -19.06
CA CYS A 151 20.78 -2.71 -19.27
C CYS A 151 20.15 -2.33 -17.92
N SER A 152 19.50 -1.17 -17.87
CA SER A 152 18.80 -0.68 -16.67
C SER A 152 17.28 -0.82 -16.77
N ALA A 153 16.78 -1.53 -17.79
CA ALA A 153 15.36 -1.76 -17.99
C ALA A 153 14.95 -3.09 -17.35
N ASP A 154 13.72 -3.16 -16.85
CA ASP A 154 13.16 -4.43 -16.39
C ASP A 154 12.87 -5.31 -17.61
N LEU A 155 13.20 -6.61 -17.51
CA LEU A 155 12.98 -7.54 -18.61
C LEU A 155 11.50 -7.55 -19.00
N GLY A 156 11.20 -7.20 -20.25
CA GLY A 156 9.85 -7.16 -20.80
C GLY A 156 9.06 -5.87 -20.53
N ASP A 157 9.66 -4.87 -19.89
CA ASP A 157 9.05 -3.55 -19.77
C ASP A 157 9.04 -2.79 -21.13
N ALA A 158 8.43 -1.61 -21.14
CA ALA A 158 8.34 -0.77 -22.35
C ALA A 158 9.71 -0.29 -22.88
N ARG A 159 10.75 -0.23 -22.04
CA ARG A 159 12.11 0.15 -22.42
C ARG A 159 12.90 -1.04 -22.98
N CYS A 160 12.65 -2.24 -22.45
CA CYS A 160 13.23 -3.49 -22.90
C CYS A 160 12.62 -3.95 -24.24
N GLY A 161 11.29 -3.89 -24.36
CA GLY A 161 10.55 -4.22 -25.58
C GLY A 161 10.50 -5.72 -25.94
N VAL A 162 11.13 -6.59 -25.14
CA VAL A 162 11.07 -8.04 -25.35
C VAL A 162 9.69 -8.56 -24.96
N ALA A 163 8.99 -9.19 -25.90
CA ALA A 163 7.75 -9.89 -25.59
C ALA A 163 8.06 -11.16 -24.79
N LEU A 164 7.54 -11.25 -23.56
CA LEU A 164 7.68 -12.42 -22.69
C LEU A 164 6.42 -13.26 -22.72
N ALA A 165 6.60 -14.58 -22.73
CA ALA A 165 5.54 -15.54 -22.43
C ALA A 165 5.75 -16.06 -21.01
N PRO A 166 4.77 -15.95 -20.10
CA PRO A 166 4.91 -16.48 -18.75
C PRO A 166 5.00 -18.02 -18.79
N ALA A 167 5.90 -18.57 -17.99
CA ALA A 167 5.95 -20.00 -17.71
C ALA A 167 5.11 -20.28 -16.45
N GLU A 168 4.00 -20.98 -16.61
CA GLU A 168 3.14 -21.36 -15.49
C GLU A 168 3.55 -22.72 -14.93
N ALA A 169 3.58 -22.84 -13.61
CA ALA A 169 3.90 -24.08 -12.92
C ALA A 169 3.21 -24.12 -11.56
N VAL A 170 2.94 -25.35 -11.08
CA VAL A 170 2.40 -25.58 -9.74
C VAL A 170 3.54 -25.97 -8.81
N VAL A 171 3.55 -25.35 -7.62
CA VAL A 171 4.52 -25.68 -6.57
C VAL A 171 4.32 -27.14 -6.14
N THR A 172 5.39 -27.93 -6.20
CA THR A 172 5.40 -29.36 -5.84
C THR A 172 5.85 -29.56 -4.40
N THR A 173 6.94 -28.90 -4.00
CA THR A 173 7.41 -28.87 -2.61
C THR A 173 7.92 -27.47 -2.26
N THR A 174 7.94 -27.13 -0.98
CA THR A 174 8.45 -25.84 -0.52
C THR A 174 8.87 -25.91 0.94
N ASP A 175 9.84 -25.08 1.32
CA ASP A 175 10.15 -24.78 2.73
C ASP A 175 9.13 -23.80 3.35
N GLY A 176 8.12 -23.39 2.58
CA GLY A 176 7.08 -22.43 2.95
C GLY A 176 7.52 -20.98 2.85
N ARG A 177 8.78 -20.67 2.49
CA ARG A 177 9.33 -19.31 2.54
C ARG A 177 10.21 -18.94 1.35
N LEU A 178 11.39 -19.53 1.19
CA LEU A 178 12.41 -19.05 0.24
C LEU A 178 12.71 -20.06 -0.85
N SER A 179 12.32 -21.31 -0.68
CA SER A 179 12.66 -22.40 -1.57
C SER A 179 11.40 -23.12 -2.00
N LEU A 180 11.28 -23.37 -3.29
CA LEU A 180 10.20 -24.18 -3.85
C LEU A 180 10.71 -25.03 -5.01
N THR A 181 10.03 -26.14 -5.26
CA THR A 181 10.24 -26.94 -6.47
C THR A 181 8.98 -26.97 -7.33
N ALA A 182 9.17 -27.06 -8.64
CA ALA A 182 8.08 -27.11 -9.61
C ALA A 182 8.55 -27.85 -10.87
N ALA A 183 8.03 -29.07 -11.06
CA ALA A 183 8.47 -29.96 -12.13
C ALA A 183 8.34 -29.35 -13.54
N ALA A 184 7.29 -28.56 -13.79
CA ALA A 184 7.06 -27.93 -15.10
C ALA A 184 8.16 -26.92 -15.48
N LEU A 185 8.89 -26.35 -14.50
CA LEU A 185 9.99 -25.43 -14.77
C LEU A 185 11.28 -26.14 -15.18
N ALA A 186 11.37 -27.47 -15.01
CA ALA A 186 12.49 -28.27 -15.48
C ALA A 186 12.60 -28.33 -17.02
N ALA A 187 11.57 -27.84 -17.73
CA ALA A 187 11.62 -27.66 -19.18
C ALA A 187 12.64 -26.59 -19.63
N PHE A 188 13.06 -25.71 -18.71
CA PHE A 188 14.06 -24.68 -18.97
C PHE A 188 15.46 -25.15 -18.55
N ALA A 189 16.48 -24.69 -19.28
CA ALA A 189 17.87 -24.97 -18.92
C ALA A 189 18.21 -24.44 -17.51
N ASP A 190 19.19 -25.07 -16.88
CA ASP A 190 19.74 -24.62 -15.59
C ASP A 190 20.10 -23.13 -15.65
N GLY A 191 19.69 -22.38 -14.63
CA GLY A 191 19.92 -20.93 -14.56
C GLY A 191 19.07 -20.05 -15.48
N TYR A 192 18.27 -20.60 -16.41
CA TYR A 192 17.51 -19.81 -17.38
C TYR A 192 16.55 -18.79 -16.76
N LEU A 193 15.88 -19.16 -15.65
CA LEU A 193 14.93 -18.31 -14.93
C LEU A 193 15.58 -17.45 -13.83
N THR A 194 16.90 -17.55 -13.62
CA THR A 194 17.62 -16.75 -12.62
C THR A 194 17.60 -15.27 -13.01
N GLY A 195 17.26 -14.39 -12.06
CA GLY A 195 17.02 -12.97 -12.31
C GLY A 195 15.67 -12.67 -12.97
N GLY A 196 14.86 -13.70 -13.21
CA GLY A 196 13.49 -13.55 -13.71
C GLY A 196 12.52 -13.10 -12.61
N ARG A 197 11.32 -12.70 -13.02
CA ARG A 197 10.24 -12.31 -12.11
C ARG A 197 9.28 -13.47 -11.89
N LEU A 198 9.17 -13.93 -10.65
CA LEU A 198 8.17 -14.90 -10.21
C LEU A 198 6.96 -14.16 -9.65
N VAL A 199 5.75 -14.65 -9.97
CA VAL A 199 4.49 -14.15 -9.41
C VAL A 199 3.66 -15.33 -8.94
N PHE A 200 3.19 -15.29 -7.69
CA PHE A 200 2.22 -16.27 -7.20
C PHE A 200 0.81 -15.89 -7.67
N THR A 201 0.14 -16.77 -8.39
CA THR A 201 -1.23 -16.56 -8.90
C THR A 201 -2.29 -17.29 -8.09
N GLY A 202 -1.90 -18.04 -7.05
CA GLY A 202 -2.77 -18.81 -6.18
C GLY A 202 -2.18 -19.04 -4.79
N GLY A 203 -2.91 -19.77 -3.96
CA GLY A 203 -2.50 -20.08 -2.59
C GLY A 203 -2.48 -18.86 -1.65
N SER A 204 -1.90 -19.03 -0.47
CA SER A 204 -1.80 -17.95 0.52
C SER A 204 -0.88 -16.81 0.09
N ALA A 205 0.08 -17.06 -0.80
CA ALA A 205 1.02 -16.07 -1.30
C ALA A 205 0.52 -15.30 -2.55
N ILE A 206 -0.74 -15.47 -2.98
CA ILE A 206 -1.28 -14.86 -4.21
C ILE A 206 -0.96 -13.35 -4.32
N GLY A 207 -0.57 -12.91 -5.51
CA GLY A 207 -0.20 -11.53 -5.81
C GLY A 207 1.23 -11.13 -5.40
N PHE A 208 1.91 -11.91 -4.56
CA PHE A 208 3.32 -11.65 -4.25
C PHE A 208 4.19 -11.91 -5.48
N ALA A 209 5.12 -10.99 -5.73
CA ALA A 209 6.08 -11.09 -6.81
C ALA A 209 7.49 -10.81 -6.29
N THR A 210 8.46 -11.57 -6.79
CA THR A 210 9.86 -11.40 -6.40
C THR A 210 10.79 -11.83 -7.52
N GLU A 211 12.04 -11.40 -7.45
CA GLU A 211 13.09 -11.87 -8.34
C GLU A 211 13.55 -13.27 -7.92
N VAL A 212 13.77 -14.13 -8.91
CA VAL A 212 14.35 -15.47 -8.72
C VAL A 212 15.85 -15.33 -8.47
N LYS A 213 16.30 -15.64 -7.25
CA LYS A 213 17.72 -15.63 -6.89
C LYS A 213 18.50 -16.71 -7.60
N ARG A 214 17.93 -17.91 -7.72
CA ARG A 214 18.57 -19.05 -8.37
C ARG A 214 17.52 -20.01 -8.92
N HIS A 215 17.70 -20.40 -10.18
CA HIS A 215 16.98 -21.52 -10.80
C HIS A 215 17.94 -22.69 -11.00
N THR A 216 17.62 -23.84 -10.40
CA THR A 216 18.34 -25.10 -10.63
C THR A 216 17.43 -26.11 -11.30
N ALA A 217 17.82 -26.63 -12.47
CA ALA A 217 17.03 -27.63 -13.19
C ALA A 217 17.73 -29.00 -13.19
N THR A 218 17.06 -30.02 -12.67
CA THR A 218 17.59 -31.40 -12.58
C THR A 218 16.61 -32.38 -13.21
N GLY A 219 16.71 -32.57 -14.53
CA GLY A 219 16.03 -33.63 -15.30
C GLY A 219 14.50 -33.59 -15.27
N THR A 220 13.90 -33.91 -14.12
CA THR A 220 12.45 -34.01 -13.89
C THR A 220 11.91 -32.96 -12.91
N ASP A 221 12.78 -32.26 -12.19
CA ASP A 221 12.37 -31.22 -11.24
C ASP A 221 13.22 -29.97 -11.37
N ALA A 222 12.66 -28.84 -10.96
CA ALA A 222 13.35 -27.56 -10.92
C ALA A 222 13.12 -26.91 -9.56
N ALA A 223 14.21 -26.45 -8.95
CA ALA A 223 14.21 -25.73 -7.70
C ALA A 223 14.44 -24.24 -7.95
N LEU A 224 13.65 -23.40 -7.27
CA LEU A 224 13.83 -21.97 -7.20
C LEU A 224 14.20 -21.54 -5.78
N GLU A 225 15.23 -20.71 -5.67
CA GLU A 225 15.51 -19.91 -4.48
C GLU A 225 15.08 -18.46 -4.74
N LEU A 226 14.46 -17.83 -3.75
CA LEU A 226 13.94 -16.47 -3.83
C LEU A 226 14.83 -15.50 -3.05
N TRP A 227 14.89 -14.25 -3.49
CA TRP A 227 15.55 -13.19 -2.71
C TRP A 227 14.75 -12.77 -1.49
N GLN A 228 13.42 -12.81 -1.60
CA GLN A 228 12.50 -12.36 -0.56
C GLN A 228 11.47 -13.45 -0.27
N ALA A 229 11.20 -13.66 1.01
CA ALA A 229 10.13 -14.56 1.42
C ALA A 229 8.77 -13.86 1.22
N PRO A 230 7.74 -14.58 0.74
CA PRO A 230 6.41 -14.04 0.74
C PRO A 230 5.94 -13.78 2.18
N PRO A 231 5.02 -12.83 2.34
CA PRO A 231 4.46 -12.45 3.65
C PRO A 231 3.61 -13.56 4.28
N ALA A 232 3.06 -14.45 3.45
CA ALA A 232 2.38 -15.67 3.88
C ALA A 232 3.14 -16.89 3.37
N ALA A 233 2.92 -18.05 4.01
CA ALA A 233 3.59 -19.28 3.61
C ALA A 233 3.27 -19.64 2.14
N ILE A 234 4.23 -20.25 1.46
CA ILE A 234 4.01 -20.84 0.14
C ILE A 234 3.21 -22.13 0.33
N THR A 235 2.09 -22.27 -0.39
CA THR A 235 1.17 -23.42 -0.33
C THR A 235 0.75 -23.86 -1.71
#